data_AF-A0A142I3X4-F1
#
_entry.id   AF-A0A142I3X4-F1
#
_cell.length_a   1.000
_cell.length_b   1.000
_cell.length_c   1.000
_cell.angle_alpha   90.00
_cell.angle_beta   90.00
_cell.angle_gamma   90.00
#
_symmetry.space_group_name_H-M   'P 1'
#
loop_
_entity.id
_entity.type
_entity.pdbx_description
1 polymer ?
#
loop_
_entity_poly.entity_id
_entity_poly.type
_entity_poly.pdbx_seq_one_letter_code
_entity_poly.pdbx_strand_id
1 'polypeptide(L)'
;MSEKIFKRGGELIELPSHNNNAVKTEMQTRTEKPKTKITKAQREELRLKFACRCAYCGCELKEKGWHADHVEPVRRDFDIVRAPQGSRVSHVARSNGRVFHPDRHDLDNLFPACSACNLFKATYSIEGFREQIAHQPERAQAYSVNFRTAQRFGLVTVIEKPVVFWFEAYDASKELEPQLSYFLAHREAYQD
;
A
#
# COMPACT_ATOMS: atom_id res chain seq x y z
N MET A 1 3.58 -49.61 -0.30
CA MET A 1 4.91 -50.24 -0.17
C MET A 1 5.43 -49.87 1.21
N SER A 2 5.47 -50.89 2.07
CA SER A 2 6.10 -50.99 3.41
C SER A 2 5.68 -50.01 4.51
N GLU A 3 4.65 -50.40 5.27
CA GLU A 3 4.39 -49.94 6.64
C GLU A 3 5.55 -50.40 7.55
N LYS A 4 6.23 -49.44 8.19
CA LYS A 4 7.30 -49.76 9.15
C LYS A 4 6.68 -49.94 10.53
N ILE A 5 6.65 -51.19 11.00
CA ILE A 5 6.24 -51.58 12.35
C ILE A 5 7.48 -51.54 13.24
N PHE A 6 7.45 -50.74 14.32
CA PHE A 6 8.46 -50.76 15.37
C PHE A 6 7.84 -51.18 16.71
N LYS A 7 8.43 -52.18 17.38
CA LYS A 7 8.00 -52.67 18.71
C LYS A 7 8.87 -52.06 19.81
N ARG A 8 8.25 -51.41 20.81
CA ARG A 8 8.74 -51.37 22.20
C ARG A 8 7.54 -51.37 23.14
N GLY A 9 7.50 -52.31 24.09
CA GLY A 9 6.61 -52.21 25.25
C GLY A 9 5.17 -52.72 25.13
N GLY A 10 4.85 -53.57 24.14
CA GLY A 10 3.69 -54.47 24.24
C GLY A 10 2.28 -53.89 24.07
N GLU A 11 2.10 -52.60 23.81
CA GLU A 11 0.80 -52.02 23.46
C GLU A 11 0.74 -51.57 21.98
N LEU A 12 -0.36 -51.92 21.31
CA LEU A 12 -0.71 -51.41 19.98
C LEU A 12 -1.25 -49.98 20.16
N ILE A 13 -0.50 -48.98 19.69
CA ILE A 13 -1.02 -47.63 19.52
C ILE A 13 -1.07 -47.36 18.03
N GLU A 14 -2.27 -47.32 17.47
CA GLU A 14 -2.51 -46.83 16.12
C GLU A 14 -2.18 -45.33 16.10
N LEU A 15 -1.16 -44.94 15.33
CA LEU A 15 -0.95 -43.54 15.00
C LEU A 15 -2.06 -43.12 14.02
N PRO A 16 -2.84 -42.06 14.34
CA PRO A 16 -3.83 -41.55 13.41
C PRO A 16 -3.14 -41.24 12.07
N SER A 17 -3.63 -41.84 10.99
CA SER A 17 -3.21 -41.45 9.66
C SER A 17 -3.50 -39.96 9.52
N HIS A 18 -2.47 -39.16 9.22
CA HIS A 18 -2.67 -37.79 8.78
C HIS A 18 -3.30 -37.84 7.38
N ASN A 19 -4.58 -38.22 7.33
CA ASN A 19 -5.42 -37.92 6.22
C ASN A 19 -5.58 -36.40 6.23
N ASN A 20 -4.83 -35.72 5.37
CA ASN A 20 -4.90 -34.28 5.14
C ASN A 20 -6.22 -33.89 4.45
N ASN A 21 -7.35 -34.37 4.96
CA ASN A 21 -8.63 -33.74 4.79
C ASN A 21 -8.85 -32.83 6.00
N ALA A 22 -7.96 -31.84 6.14
CA ALA A 22 -8.40 -30.58 6.71
C ALA A 22 -9.55 -30.14 5.81
N VAL A 23 -10.76 -30.22 6.35
CA VAL A 23 -11.90 -29.47 5.84
C VAL A 23 -11.38 -28.05 5.67
N LYS A 24 -11.09 -27.66 4.43
CA LYS A 24 -10.91 -26.27 4.09
C LYS A 24 -12.25 -25.65 4.42
N THR A 25 -12.36 -25.07 5.61
CA THR A 25 -13.36 -24.04 5.86
C THR A 25 -13.15 -23.09 4.70
N GLU A 26 -14.08 -23.08 3.74
CA GLU A 26 -14.05 -22.20 2.60
C GLU A 26 -14.13 -20.79 3.16
N MET A 27 -12.98 -20.21 3.49
CA MET A 27 -12.85 -18.78 3.57
C MET A 27 -13.05 -18.34 2.13
N GLN A 28 -14.30 -18.05 1.79
CA GLN A 28 -14.73 -17.57 0.49
C GLN A 28 -14.05 -16.23 0.22
N THR A 29 -12.79 -16.28 -0.16
CA THR A 29 -12.07 -15.14 -0.72
C THR A 29 -12.60 -14.97 -2.13
N ARG A 30 -13.63 -14.12 -2.26
CA ARG A 30 -14.19 -13.72 -3.56
C ARG A 30 -13.07 -13.08 -4.38
N THR A 31 -12.41 -13.88 -5.21
CA THR A 31 -11.30 -13.50 -6.09
C THR A 31 -11.87 -13.41 -7.50
N GLU A 32 -12.30 -12.21 -7.87
CA GLU A 32 -12.95 -11.94 -9.16
C GLU A 32 -12.03 -11.09 -10.03
N LYS A 33 -12.33 -11.03 -11.34
CA LYS A 33 -11.63 -10.11 -12.25
C LYS A 33 -12.09 -8.67 -11.92
N PRO A 34 -11.18 -7.70 -11.77
CA PRO A 34 -11.55 -6.36 -11.36
C PRO A 34 -12.46 -5.68 -12.39
N LYS A 35 -13.37 -4.82 -11.91
CA LYS A 35 -14.14 -3.92 -12.77
C LYS A 35 -13.20 -3.02 -13.58
N THR A 36 -13.67 -2.62 -14.77
CA THR A 36 -12.88 -1.95 -15.80
C THR A 36 -12.29 -0.60 -15.38
N LYS A 37 -11.20 -0.22 -16.05
CA LYS A 37 -10.46 1.05 -15.91
C LYS A 37 -11.39 2.27 -15.98
N ILE A 38 -11.11 3.28 -15.14
CA ILE A 38 -11.77 4.59 -15.19
C ILE A 38 -11.66 5.24 -16.57
N THR A 39 -12.71 5.93 -16.99
CA THR A 39 -12.73 6.71 -18.24
C THR A 39 -11.87 7.96 -18.13
N LYS A 40 -11.56 8.60 -19.28
CA LYS A 40 -10.80 9.87 -19.29
C LYS A 40 -11.56 10.99 -18.56
N ALA A 41 -12.89 11.04 -18.70
CA ALA A 41 -13.73 12.03 -18.03
C ALA A 41 -13.71 11.84 -16.50
N GLN A 42 -13.95 10.62 -16.02
CA GLN A 42 -13.85 10.27 -14.59
C GLN A 42 -12.46 10.55 -14.02
N ARG A 43 -11.41 10.35 -14.82
CA ARG A 43 -10.04 10.65 -14.42
C ARG A 43 -9.83 12.16 -14.24
N GLU A 44 -10.45 12.99 -15.07
CA GLU A 44 -10.39 14.44 -14.91
C GLU A 44 -11.18 14.92 -13.70
N GLU A 45 -12.39 14.40 -13.48
CA GLU A 45 -13.17 14.66 -12.26
C GLU A 45 -12.40 14.24 -11.00
N LEU A 46 -11.75 13.08 -11.03
CA LEU A 46 -10.94 12.60 -9.92
C LEU A 46 -9.76 13.53 -9.63
N ARG A 47 -9.13 14.11 -10.67
CA ARG A 47 -8.07 15.11 -10.51
C ARG A 47 -8.58 16.37 -9.82
N LEU A 48 -9.79 16.80 -10.19
CA LEU A 48 -10.44 18.01 -9.67
C LEU A 48 -10.97 17.82 -8.23
N LYS A 49 -11.24 16.58 -7.80
CA LYS A 49 -11.80 16.22 -6.48
C LYS A 49 -11.14 16.92 -5.28
N PHE A 50 -9.82 17.14 -5.35
CA PHE A 50 -9.06 17.83 -4.29
C PHE A 50 -8.31 19.04 -4.85
N ALA A 51 -8.98 19.86 -5.66
CA ALA A 51 -8.44 21.08 -6.26
C ALA A 51 -7.14 20.86 -7.06
N CYS A 52 -7.11 19.82 -7.90
CA CYS A 52 -5.93 19.45 -8.70
C CYS A 52 -4.68 19.15 -7.86
N ARG A 53 -4.82 18.66 -6.63
CA ARG A 53 -3.70 18.34 -5.74
C ARG A 53 -3.69 16.87 -5.34
N CYS A 54 -2.50 16.38 -5.02
CA CYS A 54 -2.33 15.06 -4.45
C CYS A 54 -3.11 14.99 -3.14
N ALA A 55 -4.05 14.05 -3.03
CA ALA A 55 -4.86 13.85 -1.85
C ALA A 55 -4.01 13.67 -0.58
N TYR A 56 -2.80 13.14 -0.71
CA TYR A 56 -1.90 12.91 0.41
C TYR A 56 -1.00 14.11 0.71
N CYS A 57 -0.01 14.38 -0.16
CA CYS A 57 0.98 15.41 0.13
C CYS A 57 0.59 16.83 -0.31
N GLY A 58 -0.56 17.02 -0.97
CA GLY A 58 -1.05 18.32 -1.42
C GLY A 58 -0.23 18.96 -2.55
N CYS A 59 0.77 18.29 -3.12
CA CYS A 59 1.48 18.83 -4.28
C CYS A 59 0.54 18.96 -5.48
N GLU A 60 0.82 19.93 -6.36
CA GLU A 60 0.02 20.16 -7.54
C GLU A 60 0.13 18.99 -8.53
N LEU A 61 -1.03 18.56 -9.05
CA LEU A 61 -1.13 17.52 -10.06
C LEU A 61 -1.33 18.12 -11.43
N LYS A 62 -0.29 17.98 -12.26
CA LYS A 62 -0.33 18.22 -13.70
C LYS A 62 -1.39 17.32 -14.36
N GLU A 63 -1.68 17.57 -15.63
CA GLU A 63 -2.60 16.73 -16.42
C GLU A 63 -2.17 15.25 -16.48
N LYS A 64 -0.86 14.98 -16.40
CA LYS A 64 -0.25 13.64 -16.48
C LYS A 64 0.77 13.43 -15.34
N GLY A 65 1.11 12.16 -15.08
CA GLY A 65 2.15 11.80 -14.10
C GLY A 65 1.65 11.53 -12.68
N TRP A 66 0.33 11.44 -12.50
CA TRP A 66 -0.34 11.08 -11.26
C TRP A 66 -1.11 9.76 -11.42
N HIS A 67 -1.53 9.14 -10.32
CA HIS A 67 -2.25 7.87 -10.30
C HIS A 67 -3.57 7.99 -9.54
N ALA A 68 -4.55 7.19 -9.95
CA ALA A 68 -5.76 6.99 -9.17
C ALA A 68 -5.43 5.90 -8.14
N ASP A 69 -5.22 6.30 -6.90
CA ASP A 69 -4.88 5.41 -5.80
C ASP A 69 -6.15 4.89 -5.13
N HIS A 70 -6.18 3.59 -4.81
CA HIS A 70 -7.22 3.00 -3.98
C HIS A 70 -6.91 3.26 -2.51
N VAL A 71 -7.70 4.12 -1.86
CA VAL A 71 -7.59 4.46 -0.43
C VAL A 71 -7.53 3.19 0.39
N GLU A 72 -8.53 2.31 0.23
CA GLU A 72 -8.46 0.92 0.63
C GLU A 72 -7.87 0.06 -0.50
N PRO A 73 -6.72 -0.59 -0.29
CA PRO A 73 -6.00 -1.25 -1.37
C PRO A 73 -6.73 -2.49 -1.90
N VAL A 74 -6.76 -2.60 -3.22
CA VAL A 74 -7.15 -3.81 -3.96
C VAL A 74 -5.89 -4.65 -4.17
N ARG A 75 -5.82 -5.82 -3.53
CA ARG A 75 -4.63 -6.69 -3.60
C ARG A 75 -4.74 -7.62 -4.80
N ARG A 76 -3.67 -7.70 -5.60
CA ARG A 76 -3.59 -8.65 -6.71
C ARG A 76 -3.34 -10.06 -6.20
N ASP A 77 -4.07 -11.01 -6.77
CA ASP A 77 -3.86 -12.43 -6.55
C ASP A 77 -2.86 -13.00 -7.56
N PHE A 78 -2.14 -14.04 -7.15
CA PHE A 78 -1.08 -14.66 -7.95
C PHE A 78 -1.16 -16.17 -7.81
N ASP A 79 -1.05 -16.86 -8.95
CA ASP A 79 -0.88 -18.31 -8.96
C ASP A 79 0.61 -18.63 -8.75
N ILE A 80 0.90 -19.59 -7.87
CA ILE A 80 2.25 -20.12 -7.71
C ILE A 80 2.41 -21.28 -8.69
N VAL A 81 3.21 -21.06 -9.75
CA VAL A 81 3.41 -22.04 -10.82
C VAL A 81 4.85 -22.53 -10.86
N ARG A 82 5.08 -23.75 -11.37
CA ARG A 82 6.44 -24.30 -11.52
C ARG A 82 7.25 -23.41 -12.46
N ALA A 83 8.49 -23.13 -12.06
CA ALA A 83 9.38 -22.30 -12.86
C ALA A 83 9.79 -23.01 -14.17
N PRO A 84 10.13 -22.25 -15.24
CA PRO A 84 10.66 -22.83 -16.47
C PRO A 84 11.92 -23.67 -16.22
N GLN A 85 12.16 -24.69 -17.04
CA GLN A 85 13.39 -25.48 -16.98
C GLN A 85 14.62 -24.57 -17.12
N GLY A 86 15.62 -24.80 -16.27
CA GLY A 86 16.82 -23.95 -16.18
C GLY A 86 16.71 -22.76 -15.22
N SER A 87 15.56 -22.55 -14.57
CA SER A 87 15.43 -21.52 -13.54
C SER A 87 16.13 -21.93 -12.23
N ARG A 88 16.63 -20.93 -11.49
CA ARG A 88 17.28 -21.12 -10.18
C ARG A 88 16.30 -21.41 -9.04
N VAL A 89 15.00 -21.28 -9.29
CA VAL A 89 13.93 -21.47 -8.31
C VAL A 89 12.95 -22.53 -8.80
N SER A 90 12.26 -23.21 -7.88
CA SER A 90 11.30 -24.26 -8.24
C SER A 90 9.94 -23.71 -8.68
N HIS A 91 9.53 -22.56 -8.13
CA HIS A 91 8.23 -21.93 -8.38
C HIS A 91 8.37 -20.41 -8.57
N VAL A 92 7.44 -19.82 -9.33
CA VAL A 92 7.33 -18.38 -9.57
C VAL A 92 5.88 -17.93 -9.42
N ALA A 93 5.68 -16.70 -8.93
CA ALA A 93 4.37 -16.07 -8.89
C ALA A 93 3.97 -15.59 -10.29
N ARG A 94 2.81 -16.01 -10.78
CA ARG A 94 2.24 -15.57 -12.05
C ARG A 94 0.93 -14.82 -11.78
N SER A 95 0.80 -13.62 -12.35
CA SER A 95 -0.44 -12.86 -12.27
C SER A 95 -1.57 -13.66 -12.91
N ASN A 96 -2.63 -13.91 -12.16
CA ASN A 96 -3.83 -14.61 -12.62
C ASN A 96 -4.97 -13.64 -13.02
N GLY A 97 -4.72 -12.33 -12.86
CA GLY A 97 -5.67 -11.26 -13.16
C GLY A 97 -6.82 -11.12 -12.16
N ARG A 98 -6.88 -11.97 -11.12
CA ARG A 98 -7.84 -11.87 -10.03
C ARG A 98 -7.34 -10.90 -8.98
N VAL A 99 -8.28 -10.32 -8.26
CA VAL A 99 -8.00 -9.44 -7.14
C VAL A 99 -8.77 -9.87 -5.91
N PHE A 100 -8.18 -9.66 -4.74
CA PHE A 100 -8.88 -9.72 -3.47
C PHE A 100 -9.69 -8.44 -3.28
N HIS A 101 -10.91 -8.58 -2.77
CA HIS A 101 -11.85 -7.48 -2.54
C HIS A 101 -12.14 -6.67 -3.82
N PRO A 102 -12.75 -7.30 -4.85
CA PRO A 102 -13.09 -6.62 -6.10
C PRO A 102 -14.03 -5.42 -5.89
N ASP A 103 -14.85 -5.46 -4.84
CA ASP A 103 -15.80 -4.40 -4.48
C ASP A 103 -15.11 -3.07 -4.12
N ARG A 104 -13.83 -3.09 -3.73
CA ARG A 104 -13.03 -1.88 -3.49
C ARG A 104 -12.62 -1.16 -4.78
N HIS A 105 -12.89 -1.74 -5.94
CA HIS A 105 -12.67 -1.09 -7.23
C HIS A 105 -13.81 -0.11 -7.56
N ASP A 106 -13.97 0.89 -6.69
CA ASP A 106 -15.03 1.89 -6.72
C ASP A 106 -14.44 3.31 -6.84
N LEU A 107 -15.17 4.22 -7.49
CA LEU A 107 -14.73 5.62 -7.69
C LEU A 107 -14.61 6.38 -6.37
N ASP A 108 -15.45 6.07 -5.38
CA ASP A 108 -15.41 6.73 -4.07
C ASP A 108 -14.14 6.35 -3.29
N ASN A 109 -13.65 5.13 -3.52
CA ASN A 109 -12.39 4.63 -2.98
C ASN A 109 -11.15 5.12 -3.75
N LEU A 110 -11.32 5.88 -4.83
CA LEU A 110 -10.20 6.42 -5.61
C LEU A 110 -9.88 7.86 -5.22
N PHE A 111 -8.61 8.11 -4.89
CA PHE A 111 -8.05 9.44 -4.66
C PHE A 111 -6.96 9.75 -5.71
N PRO A 112 -6.81 11.01 -6.14
CA PRO A 112 -5.72 11.42 -7.01
C PRO A 112 -4.42 11.52 -6.19
N ALA A 113 -3.38 10.79 -6.60
CA ALA A 113 -2.11 10.73 -5.90
C ALA A 113 -0.92 10.99 -6.83
N CYS A 114 0.11 11.70 -6.36
CA CYS A 114 1.36 11.80 -7.09
C CYS A 114 2.08 10.44 -7.11
N SER A 115 3.00 10.25 -8.06
CA SER A 115 3.75 9.00 -8.23
C SER A 115 4.49 8.57 -6.96
N ALA A 116 5.15 9.51 -6.28
CA ALA A 116 5.89 9.24 -5.04
C ALA A 116 4.97 8.74 -3.91
N CYS A 117 3.85 9.43 -3.67
CA CYS A 117 2.91 9.01 -2.62
C CYS A 117 2.22 7.69 -2.94
N ASN A 118 1.76 7.48 -4.19
CA ASN A 118 1.14 6.22 -4.61
C ASN A 118 2.11 5.04 -4.45
N LEU A 119 3.36 5.21 -4.88
CA LEU A 119 4.38 4.16 -4.76
C LEU A 119 4.67 3.85 -3.29
N PHE A 120 4.78 4.88 -2.45
CA PHE A 120 5.10 4.70 -1.04
C PHE A 120 3.92 4.13 -0.24
N LYS A 121 2.69 4.55 -0.53
CA LYS A 121 1.47 4.03 0.08
C LYS A 121 1.30 2.54 -0.21
N ALA A 122 1.64 2.08 -1.41
CA ALA A 122 1.63 0.68 -1.81
C ALA A 122 0.32 -0.05 -1.42
N THR A 123 0.36 -0.88 -0.37
CA THR A 123 -0.80 -1.63 0.14
C THR A 123 -1.15 -1.29 1.59
N TYR A 124 -0.62 -0.18 2.11
CA TYR A 124 -0.94 0.32 3.44
C TYR A 124 -2.35 0.93 3.47
N SER A 125 -2.98 0.82 4.64
CA SER A 125 -4.14 1.67 4.99
C SER A 125 -3.69 3.13 5.14
N ILE A 126 -4.63 4.06 5.24
CA ILE A 126 -4.32 5.47 5.49
C ILE A 126 -3.53 5.66 6.79
N GLU A 127 -3.95 4.99 7.86
CA GLU A 127 -3.25 5.02 9.15
C GLU A 127 -1.85 4.41 9.07
N GLY A 128 -1.72 3.24 8.43
CA GLY A 128 -0.42 2.62 8.22
C GLY A 128 0.49 3.51 7.37
N PHE A 129 -0.06 4.14 6.33
CA PHE A 129 0.69 5.09 5.51
C PHE A 129 1.17 6.31 6.31
N ARG A 130 0.31 6.85 7.19
CA ARG A 130 0.66 7.96 8.09
C ARG A 130 1.83 7.58 9.01
N GLU A 131 1.75 6.41 9.64
CA GLU A 131 2.82 5.86 10.49
C GLU A 131 4.13 5.67 9.70
N GLN A 132 4.06 5.09 8.49
CA GLN A 132 5.24 4.88 7.65
C GLN A 132 5.91 6.19 7.21
N ILE A 133 5.14 7.28 7.01
CA ILE A 133 5.69 8.62 6.77
C ILE A 133 6.35 9.16 8.04
N ALA A 134 5.70 9.02 9.20
CA ALA A 134 6.22 9.52 10.47
C ALA A 134 7.57 8.89 10.86
N HIS A 135 7.83 7.63 10.47
CA HIS A 135 9.12 6.97 10.70
C HIS A 135 10.25 7.38 9.73
N GLN A 136 9.98 8.21 8.72
CA GLN A 136 11.02 8.59 7.74
C GLN A 136 12.23 9.29 8.37
N PRO A 137 12.09 10.25 9.30
CA PRO A 137 13.24 10.91 9.92
C PRO A 137 14.09 9.94 10.74
N GLU A 138 13.46 9.05 11.51
CA GLU A 138 14.13 8.01 12.30
C GLU A 138 14.94 7.07 11.38
N ARG A 139 14.33 6.60 10.29
CA ARG A 139 15.00 5.74 9.29
C ARG A 139 16.16 6.47 8.62
N ALA A 140 15.97 7.73 8.24
CA ALA A 140 17.03 8.54 7.64
C ALA A 140 18.21 8.71 8.60
N GLN A 141 17.94 8.97 9.88
CA GLN A 141 18.96 9.06 10.92
C GLN A 141 19.69 7.74 11.15
N ALA A 142 18.99 6.62 11.17
CA ALA A 142 19.57 5.30 11.37
C ALA A 142 20.49 4.88 10.20
N TYR A 143 20.05 5.07 8.96
CA TYR A 143 20.71 4.47 7.79
C TYR A 143 21.54 5.44 6.94
N SER A 144 21.31 6.75 7.00
CA SER A 144 22.02 7.73 6.16
C SER A 144 23.12 8.47 6.92
N VAL A 145 24.37 8.21 6.54
CA VAL A 145 25.53 8.99 7.03
C VAL A 145 25.38 10.46 6.67
N ASN A 146 24.92 10.76 5.46
CA ASN A 146 24.74 12.14 4.99
C ASN A 146 23.72 12.90 5.84
N PHE A 147 22.61 12.24 6.22
CA PHE A 147 21.60 12.85 7.08
C PHE A 147 22.17 13.18 8.47
N ARG A 148 22.89 12.24 9.09
CA ARG A 148 23.55 12.48 10.39
C ARG A 148 24.62 13.57 10.33
N THR A 149 25.39 13.62 9.25
CA THR A 149 26.38 14.68 9.03
C THR A 149 25.69 16.03 8.90
N ALA A 150 24.64 16.14 8.09
CA ALA A 150 23.87 17.37 7.94
C ALA A 150 23.26 17.83 9.27
N GLN A 151 22.70 16.92 10.07
CA GLN A 151 22.21 17.23 11.42
C GLN A 151 23.32 17.73 12.35
N ARG A 152 24.51 17.10 12.34
CA ARG A 152 25.65 17.52 13.18
C ARG A 152 26.09 18.96 12.89
N PHE A 153 26.03 19.36 11.62
CA PHE A 153 26.36 20.71 11.19
C PHE A 153 25.15 21.67 11.20
N GLY A 154 24.00 21.25 11.75
CA GLY A 154 22.81 22.09 11.85
C GLY A 154 22.11 22.40 10.54
N LEU A 155 22.44 21.70 9.45
CA LEU A 155 21.83 21.88 8.12
C LEU A 155 20.44 21.23 8.01
N VAL A 156 20.14 20.29 8.91
CA VAL A 156 18.85 19.60 8.98
C VAL A 156 18.42 19.45 10.43
N THR A 157 17.14 19.72 10.70
CA THR A 157 16.51 19.46 12.00
C THR A 157 15.34 18.49 11.83
N VAL A 158 15.12 17.62 12.83
CA VAL A 158 13.96 16.72 12.84
C VAL A 158 12.83 17.43 13.56
N ILE A 159 11.66 17.43 12.92
CA ILE A 159 10.46 18.09 13.43
C ILE A 159 9.42 17.01 13.68
N GLU A 160 9.05 16.86 14.94
CA GLU A 160 8.01 15.94 15.37
C GLU A 160 6.66 16.64 15.30
N LYS A 161 5.93 16.38 14.21
CA LYS A 161 4.57 16.87 13.99
C LYS A 161 3.71 15.73 13.44
N PRO A 162 2.41 15.70 13.77
CA PRO A 162 1.51 14.73 13.17
C PRO A 162 1.43 14.94 11.65
N VAL A 163 1.45 13.84 10.91
CA VAL A 163 1.30 13.85 9.45
C VAL A 163 -0.18 14.05 9.12
N VAL A 164 -0.49 15.17 8.48
CA VAL A 164 -1.85 15.51 7.99
C VAL A 164 -1.89 15.40 6.48
N PHE A 165 -2.92 14.76 5.95
CA PHE A 165 -3.12 14.63 4.50
C PHE A 165 -3.96 15.77 3.94
N TRP A 166 -3.74 16.12 2.67
CA TRP A 166 -4.49 17.20 2.02
C TRP A 166 -6.00 16.93 1.99
N PHE A 167 -6.41 15.69 1.74
CA PHE A 167 -7.82 15.31 1.69
C PHE A 167 -8.55 15.52 3.04
N GLU A 168 -7.83 15.58 4.16
CA GLU A 168 -8.38 15.79 5.49
C GLU A 168 -8.60 17.27 5.79
N ALA A 169 -7.74 18.13 5.22
CA ALA A 169 -7.79 19.57 5.40
C ALA A 169 -8.68 20.28 4.37
N TYR A 170 -8.84 19.68 3.17
CA TYR A 170 -9.54 20.29 2.06
C TYR A 170 -11.06 20.26 2.23
N ASP A 171 -11.68 21.42 2.06
CA ASP A 171 -13.11 21.66 2.05
C ASP A 171 -13.51 22.34 0.74
N ALA A 172 -14.27 21.62 -0.09
CA ALA A 172 -14.73 22.09 -1.38
C ALA A 172 -15.73 23.26 -1.31
N SER A 173 -16.35 23.49 -0.14
CA SER A 173 -17.30 24.60 0.06
C SER A 173 -16.62 25.94 0.35
N LYS A 174 -15.32 25.92 0.64
CA LYS A 174 -14.53 27.09 1.03
C LYS A 174 -13.55 27.50 -0.07
N GLU A 175 -13.09 28.74 -0.02
CA GLU A 175 -12.06 29.23 -0.93
C GLU A 175 -10.76 28.45 -0.77
N LEU A 176 -10.10 28.16 -1.89
CA LEU A 176 -8.90 27.32 -1.92
C LEU A 176 -7.69 28.01 -1.29
N GLU A 177 -7.48 29.29 -1.60
CA GLU A 177 -6.25 30.01 -1.23
C GLU A 177 -5.98 30.02 0.30
N PRO A 178 -6.94 30.35 1.18
CA PRO A 178 -6.70 30.31 2.62
C PRO A 178 -6.39 28.90 3.14
N GLN A 179 -7.07 27.88 2.62
CA GLN A 179 -6.87 26.48 3.02
C GLN A 179 -5.49 25.98 2.58
N LEU A 180 -5.10 26.30 1.35
CA LEU A 180 -3.82 25.95 0.78
C LEU A 180 -2.68 26.64 1.52
N SER A 181 -2.80 27.95 1.75
CA SER A 181 -1.83 28.74 2.51
C SER A 181 -1.65 28.16 3.91
N TYR A 182 -2.75 27.85 4.62
CA TYR A 182 -2.70 27.19 5.91
C TYR A 182 -1.99 25.83 5.83
N PHE A 183 -2.38 24.96 4.89
CA PHE A 183 -1.79 23.63 4.75
C PHE A 183 -0.30 23.67 4.42
N LEU A 184 0.13 24.61 3.58
CA LEU A 184 1.55 24.79 3.23
C LEU A 184 2.34 25.39 4.40
N ALA A 185 1.84 26.42 5.07
CA ALA A 185 2.50 27.03 6.23
C ALA A 185 2.73 26.03 7.37
N HIS A 186 1.81 25.08 7.56
CA HIS A 186 1.95 24.02 8.58
C HIS A 186 2.89 22.89 8.14
N ARG A 187 3.35 22.89 6.88
CA ARG A 187 4.39 22.01 6.31
C ARG A 187 5.73 22.70 6.10
N GLU A 188 5.73 24.03 5.99
CA GLU A 188 6.90 24.88 5.79
C GLU A 188 7.73 24.95 7.08
N ALA A 189 8.52 23.90 7.28
CA ALA A 189 9.80 24.03 7.97
C ALA A 189 10.98 24.06 6.99
N TYR A 190 10.70 24.22 5.69
CA TYR A 190 11.70 24.39 4.64
C TYR A 190 11.15 25.37 3.59
N GLN A 191 11.14 26.64 3.96
CA GLN A 191 11.33 27.75 3.03
C GLN A 191 12.34 28.68 3.71
N ASP A 192 13.56 28.64 3.20
CA ASP A 192 14.46 29.79 2.98
C ASP A 192 15.56 29.33 2.01
#